data_AF-A0A0F8YB57-F1
#
_entry.id   AF-A0A0F8YB57-F1
#
_cell.length_a   1.000
_cell.length_b   1.000
_cell.length_c   1.000
_cell.angle_alpha   90.00
_cell.angle_beta   90.00
_cell.angle_gamma   90.00
#
_symmetry.space_group_name_H-M   'P 1'
#
loop_
_entity.id
_entity.type
_entity.pdbx_description
1 polymer ?
#
loop_
_entity_poly.entity_id
_entity_poly.type
_entity_poly.pdbx_seq_one_letter_code
_entity_poly.pdbx_strand_id
1 'polypeptide(L)'
;FTHGQLIRKWSAYTAKAHYEKYGCCVIHGHCHRLGSFYHRDVKDTYVAYENGCLCNLNPDYCTAPDWQHGWSVVWHQKDYFHVEQVAVVKGRYNYHGKVFGRKKLSATGHYEVEEL
;
A
#
# COMPACT_ATOMS: atom_id res chain seq x y z
N PHE A 1 -2.59 -15.61 -7.82
CA PHE A 1 -1.46 -14.71 -7.50
C PHE A 1 -1.15 -13.87 -8.72
N THR A 2 -1.02 -12.55 -8.58
CA THR A 2 -0.66 -11.62 -9.66
C THR A 2 0.34 -10.60 -9.14
N HIS A 3 1.34 -10.26 -9.93
CA HIS A 3 2.30 -9.22 -9.57
C HIS A 3 1.66 -7.82 -9.61
N GLY A 4 0.71 -7.59 -10.53
CA GLY A 4 0.14 -6.28 -10.82
C GLY A 4 0.24 -5.91 -12.31
N GLN A 5 -0.24 -6.76 -13.22
CA GLN A 5 0.03 -6.60 -14.67
C GLN A 5 -0.67 -5.41 -15.34
N LEU A 6 -1.74 -4.91 -14.74
CA LEU A 6 -2.41 -3.67 -15.17
C LEU A 6 -1.85 -2.52 -14.33
N ILE A 7 -1.73 -1.32 -14.89
CA ILE A 7 -1.32 -0.11 -14.16
C ILE A 7 -2.25 1.04 -14.53
N ARG A 8 -2.75 1.78 -13.54
CA ARG A 8 -3.52 3.01 -13.73
C ARG A 8 -2.86 4.17 -12.99
N LYS A 9 -3.13 5.40 -13.44
CA LYS A 9 -2.47 6.62 -12.93
C LYS A 9 -2.68 6.84 -11.43
N TRP A 10 -3.92 6.73 -10.97
CA TRP A 10 -4.30 7.09 -9.60
C TRP A 10 -4.26 5.89 -8.66
N SER A 11 -4.04 6.16 -7.38
CA SER A 11 -4.19 5.18 -6.30
C SER A 11 -5.58 4.53 -6.34
N ALA A 12 -5.65 3.25 -5.98
CA ALA A 12 -6.81 2.35 -6.03
C ALA A 12 -7.36 2.06 -7.45
N TYR A 13 -6.96 2.78 -8.49
CA TYR A 13 -7.47 2.53 -9.85
C TYR A 13 -6.81 1.30 -10.47
N THR A 14 -5.59 0.95 -10.07
CA THR A 14 -4.97 -0.30 -10.50
C THR A 14 -5.63 -1.49 -9.82
N ALA A 15 -5.95 -1.36 -8.53
CA ALA A 15 -6.76 -2.32 -7.80
C ALA A 15 -8.14 -2.50 -8.46
N LYS A 16 -8.82 -1.40 -8.81
CA LYS A 16 -10.07 -1.44 -9.58
C LYS A 16 -9.91 -2.23 -10.89
N ALA A 17 -8.85 -1.95 -11.67
CA ALA A 17 -8.62 -2.64 -12.93
C ALA A 17 -8.39 -4.16 -12.74
N HIS A 18 -7.75 -4.56 -11.64
CA HIS A 18 -7.60 -5.97 -11.28
C HIS A 18 -8.92 -6.59 -10.84
N TYR A 19 -9.74 -5.88 -10.06
CA TYR A 19 -11.09 -6.31 -9.74
C TYR A 19 -11.93 -6.52 -11.02
N GLU A 20 -11.94 -5.56 -11.94
CA GLU A 20 -12.65 -5.68 -13.23
C GLU A 20 -12.18 -6.88 -14.05
N LYS A 21 -10.88 -7.23 -13.98
CA LYS A 21 -10.31 -8.38 -14.70
C LYS A 21 -10.63 -9.73 -14.05
N TYR A 22 -10.59 -9.82 -12.73
CA TYR A 22 -10.63 -11.09 -12.00
C TYR A 22 -11.97 -11.39 -11.32
N GLY A 23 -12.80 -10.37 -11.06
CA GLY A 23 -14.10 -10.53 -10.42
C GLY A 23 -14.04 -11.01 -8.97
N CYS A 24 -12.94 -10.76 -8.26
CA CYS A 24 -12.75 -11.21 -6.87
C CYS A 24 -11.84 -10.25 -6.07
N CYS A 25 -11.76 -10.48 -4.76
CA CYS A 25 -10.84 -9.75 -3.89
C CYS A 25 -9.38 -10.04 -4.24
N VAL A 26 -8.54 -9.00 -4.25
CA VAL A 26 -7.13 -9.13 -4.65
C VAL A 26 -6.25 -8.13 -3.92
N ILE A 27 -5.00 -8.52 -3.63
CA ILE A 27 -3.94 -7.59 -3.22
C ILE A 27 -2.76 -7.77 -4.17
N HIS A 28 -2.21 -6.67 -4.68
CA HIS A 28 -1.07 -6.71 -5.60
C HIS A 28 -0.10 -5.55 -5.34
N GLY A 29 1.15 -5.72 -5.80
CA GLY A 29 2.19 -4.68 -5.73
C GLY A 29 2.38 -4.00 -7.08
N HIS A 30 3.63 -3.91 -7.53
CA HIS A 30 4.10 -3.42 -8.84
C HIS A 30 3.84 -1.93 -9.15
N CYS A 31 2.73 -1.35 -8.69
CA CYS A 31 2.44 0.06 -8.85
C CYS A 31 3.15 0.95 -7.81
N HIS A 32 3.69 0.36 -6.74
CA HIS A 32 4.33 1.03 -5.61
C HIS A 32 3.46 2.09 -4.91
N ARG A 33 2.13 2.06 -5.14
CA ARG A 33 1.15 2.92 -4.49
C ARG A 33 0.40 2.17 -3.41
N LEU A 34 -0.05 2.91 -2.40
CA LEU A 34 -1.06 2.42 -1.46
C LEU A 34 -2.43 2.82 -1.97
N GLY A 35 -3.39 1.90 -1.93
CA GLY A 35 -4.77 2.19 -2.29
C GLY A 35 -5.69 0.99 -2.06
N SER A 36 -6.97 1.27 -1.85
CA SER A 36 -8.02 0.27 -1.71
C SER A 36 -9.24 0.65 -2.53
N PHE A 37 -9.73 -0.27 -3.35
CA PHE A 37 -10.96 -0.13 -4.10
C PHE A 37 -12.01 -1.10 -3.53
N TYR A 38 -13.09 -0.54 -2.99
CA TYR A 38 -14.24 -1.31 -2.50
C TYR A 38 -15.37 -1.25 -3.52
N HIS A 39 -16.01 -2.38 -3.73
CA HIS A 39 -17.18 -2.49 -4.59
C HIS A 39 -18.16 -3.50 -4.02
N ARG A 40 -19.45 -3.19 -4.08
CA ARG A 40 -20.51 -4.12 -3.71
C ARG A 40 -21.43 -4.29 -4.91
N ASP A 41 -21.70 -5.54 -5.26
CA ASP A 41 -22.70 -5.89 -6.27
C ASP A 41 -23.90 -6.59 -5.61
N VAL A 42 -24.74 -7.23 -6.42
CA VAL A 42 -25.93 -7.95 -5.95
C VAL A 42 -25.59 -9.25 -5.17
N LYS A 43 -24.38 -9.78 -5.32
CA LYS A 43 -23.93 -11.02 -4.68
C LYS A 43 -23.16 -10.76 -3.40
N ASP A 44 -22.18 -9.88 -3.44
CA ASP A 44 -21.24 -9.72 -2.33
C ASP A 44 -20.53 -8.35 -2.31
N THR A 45 -19.67 -8.16 -1.31
CA THR A 45 -18.70 -7.07 -1.20
C THR A 45 -17.31 -7.56 -1.57
N TYR A 46 -16.71 -6.90 -2.54
CA TYR A 46 -15.36 -7.15 -3.01
C TYR A 46 -14.45 -6.00 -2.66
N VAL A 47 -13.18 -6.32 -2.40
CA VAL A 47 -12.16 -5.32 -2.19
C VAL A 47 -10.85 -5.71 -2.87
N ALA A 48 -10.26 -4.74 -3.56
CA ALA A 48 -8.97 -4.86 -4.20
C ALA A 48 -7.99 -3.85 -3.61
N TYR A 49 -6.73 -4.25 -3.41
CA TYR A 49 -5.70 -3.45 -2.77
C TYR A 49 -4.45 -3.31 -3.64
N GLU A 50 -3.93 -2.09 -3.71
CA GLU A 50 -2.57 -1.77 -4.13
C GLU A 50 -1.69 -1.72 -2.88
N ASN A 51 -0.67 -2.54 -2.81
CA ASN A 51 0.33 -2.48 -1.74
C ASN A 51 1.46 -1.55 -2.14
N GLY A 52 1.87 -0.68 -1.20
CA GLY A 52 3.03 0.18 -1.35
C GLY A 52 4.34 -0.61 -1.45
N CYS A 53 5.45 0.09 -1.29
CA CYS A 53 6.78 -0.53 -1.36
C CYS A 53 7.65 -0.17 -0.16
N LEU A 54 8.77 -0.88 0.02
CA LEU A 54 9.80 -0.53 1.01
C LEU A 54 11.13 -0.12 0.34
N CYS A 55 11.15 -0.02 -1.00
CA CYS A 55 12.33 0.36 -1.78
C CYS A 55 12.54 1.87 -1.81
N ASN A 56 13.67 2.34 -2.34
CA ASN A 56 13.91 3.77 -2.52
C ASN A 56 12.79 4.42 -3.37
N LEU A 57 12.22 5.55 -2.89
CA LEU A 57 11.19 6.32 -3.61
C LEU A 57 11.77 7.26 -4.67
N ASN A 58 13.09 7.44 -4.70
CA ASN A 58 13.82 8.22 -5.71
C ASN A 58 14.76 7.30 -6.51
N PRO A 59 14.22 6.33 -7.28
CA PRO A 59 15.06 5.52 -8.17
C PRO A 59 15.66 6.38 -9.29
N ASP A 60 16.78 5.94 -9.85
CA ASP A 60 17.47 6.59 -10.97
C ASP A 60 16.72 6.45 -12.31
N TYR A 61 15.93 5.39 -12.47
CA TYR A 61 15.19 5.09 -13.70
C TYR A 61 13.79 5.72 -13.77
N CYS A 62 13.35 6.48 -12.76
CA CYS A 62 12.03 7.12 -12.77
C CYS A 62 12.08 8.53 -12.15
N THR A 63 11.48 9.51 -12.82
CA THR A 63 11.42 10.89 -12.33
C THR A 63 10.13 11.14 -11.56
N ALA A 64 10.26 11.58 -10.30
CA ALA A 64 9.15 11.97 -9.43
C ALA A 64 7.96 10.97 -9.44
N PRO A 65 8.20 9.68 -9.16
CA PRO A 65 7.13 8.70 -9.15
C PRO A 65 6.11 9.00 -8.04
N ASP A 66 4.83 8.77 -8.34
CA ASP A 66 3.78 8.72 -7.33
C ASP A 66 3.82 7.37 -6.61
N TRP A 67 4.86 7.17 -5.79
CA TRP A 67 5.07 5.97 -4.98
C TRP A 67 4.97 6.29 -3.49
N GLN A 68 4.52 5.31 -2.71
CA GLN A 68 4.41 5.43 -1.26
C GLN A 68 5.12 4.28 -0.55
N HIS A 69 5.79 4.61 0.56
CA HIS A 69 6.24 3.59 1.49
C HIS A 69 5.08 3.05 2.31
N GLY A 70 5.02 1.73 2.44
CA GLY A 70 4.02 1.09 3.29
C GLY A 70 3.82 -0.38 2.98
N TRP A 71 3.00 -1.02 3.81
CA TRP A 71 2.65 -2.44 3.70
C TRP A 71 1.21 -2.65 4.14
N SER A 72 0.68 -3.83 3.85
CA SER A 72 -0.60 -4.30 4.35
C SER A 72 -0.42 -5.34 5.45
N VAL A 73 -1.18 -5.22 6.53
CA VAL A 73 -1.38 -6.29 7.51
C VAL A 73 -2.73 -6.94 7.22
N VAL A 74 -2.74 -8.27 7.12
CA VAL A 74 -3.95 -9.04 6.80
C VAL A 74 -4.28 -9.96 7.97
N TRP A 75 -5.47 -9.78 8.55
CA TRP A 75 -6.06 -10.74 9.47
C TRP A 75 -7.13 -11.50 8.72
N HIS A 76 -7.15 -12.82 8.85
CA HIS A 76 -8.18 -13.65 8.23
C HIS A 76 -8.63 -14.74 9.20
N GLN A 77 -9.93 -15.00 9.23
CA GLN A 77 -10.54 -16.08 9.99
C GLN A 77 -11.79 -16.57 9.26
N LYS A 78 -11.80 -17.86 8.89
CA LYS A 78 -12.85 -18.46 8.05
C LYS A 78 -13.04 -17.63 6.77
N ASP A 79 -14.26 -17.18 6.51
CA ASP A 79 -14.66 -16.41 5.32
C ASP A 79 -14.51 -14.89 5.51
N TYR A 80 -13.99 -14.45 6.67
CA TYR A 80 -13.79 -13.04 6.97
C TYR A 80 -12.32 -12.69 6.89
N PHE A 81 -12.05 -11.48 6.39
CA PHE A 81 -10.71 -10.90 6.42
C PHE A 81 -10.79 -9.39 6.67
N HIS A 82 -9.69 -8.86 7.22
CA HIS A 82 -9.46 -7.45 7.43
C HIS A 82 -8.07 -7.09 6.90
N VAL A 83 -7.96 -5.95 6.23
CA VAL A 83 -6.68 -5.45 5.71
C VAL A 83 -6.47 -4.04 6.22
N GLU A 84 -5.37 -3.83 6.94
CA GLU A 84 -4.89 -2.50 7.33
C GLU A 84 -3.71 -2.13 6.45
N GLN A 85 -3.85 -1.04 5.70
CA GLN A 85 -2.75 -0.46 4.95
C GLN A 85 -2.00 0.55 5.83
N VAL A 86 -0.77 0.21 6.19
CA VAL A 86 0.10 1.04 7.02
C VAL A 86 1.00 1.86 6.11
N ALA A 87 0.75 3.17 6.06
CA ALA A 87 1.59 4.11 5.35
C ALA A 87 2.78 4.55 6.20
N VAL A 88 3.97 4.57 5.60
CA VAL A 88 5.15 5.20 6.20
C VAL A 88 5.32 6.58 5.58
N VAL A 89 5.16 7.61 6.41
CA VAL A 89 5.27 9.01 6.00
C VAL A 89 6.46 9.63 6.71
N LYS A 90 7.43 10.13 5.94
CA LYS A 90 8.67 10.74 6.47
C LYS A 90 9.43 9.83 7.45
N GLY A 91 9.47 8.53 7.17
CA GLY A 91 10.18 7.52 7.98
C GLY A 91 9.45 7.07 9.25
N ARG A 92 8.22 7.53 9.47
CA ARG A 92 7.39 7.16 10.63
C ARG A 92 6.05 6.59 10.18
N TYR A 93 5.45 5.78 11.02
CA TYR A 93 4.10 5.23 10.82
C TYR A 93 3.38 5.14 12.16
N ASN A 94 2.06 5.23 12.13
CA ASN A 94 1.20 4.98 13.29
C ASN A 94 0.57 3.61 13.12
N TYR A 95 0.63 2.79 14.16
CA TYR A 95 0.01 1.48 14.18
C TYR A 95 -0.70 1.28 15.53
N HIS A 96 -2.03 1.12 15.48
CA HIS A 96 -2.92 1.04 16.64
C HIS A 96 -2.68 2.12 17.72
N GLY A 97 -2.46 3.37 17.30
CA GLY A 97 -2.32 4.51 18.21
C GLY A 97 -0.90 4.73 18.74
N LYS A 98 0.03 3.81 18.47
CA LYS A 98 1.46 4.02 18.78
C LYS A 98 2.23 4.40 17.51
N VAL A 99 3.09 5.40 17.64
CA VAL A 99 3.95 5.86 16.54
C VAL A 99 5.29 5.13 16.61
N PHE A 100 5.76 4.67 15.46
CA PHE A 100 7.01 3.93 15.30
C PHE A 100 7.84 4.53 14.16
N GLY A 101 9.11 4.12 14.10
CA GLY A 101 10.05 4.51 13.05
C GLY A 101 11.03 5.60 13.50
N ARG A 102 11.90 6.03 12.58
CA ARG A 102 12.94 7.03 12.85
C ARG A 102 12.67 8.26 12.00
N LYS A 103 12.80 9.44 12.58
CA LYS A 103 12.69 10.70 11.83
C LYS A 103 13.95 10.85 10.97
N LYS A 104 13.76 11.00 9.65
CA LYS A 104 14.86 11.42 8.77
C LYS A 104 15.04 12.93 8.96
N LEU A 105 16.11 13.33 9.65
CA LEU A 105 16.34 14.73 10.05
C LEU A 105 17.04 15.56 8.97
N SER A 106 17.74 14.94 8.01
CA SER A 106 18.47 15.67 6.96
C SER A 106 18.48 14.97 5.60
N ALA A 107 18.81 15.76 4.57
CA ALA A 107 19.06 15.28 3.21
C ALA A 107 20.24 14.29 3.11
N THR A 108 21.14 14.28 4.10
CA THR A 108 22.36 13.45 4.14
C THR A 108 22.20 12.09 4.81
N GLY A 109 20.99 11.73 5.28
CA GLY A 109 20.67 10.35 5.69
C GLY A 109 21.00 9.99 7.15
N HIS A 110 21.14 10.97 8.04
CA HIS A 110 21.24 10.70 9.48
C HIS A 110 19.85 10.39 10.08
N TYR A 111 19.79 9.35 10.91
CA TYR A 111 18.59 8.89 11.61
C TYR A 111 18.87 8.87 13.11
N GLU A 112 18.07 9.58 13.90
CA GLU A 112 18.06 9.42 15.36
C GLU A 112 16.95 8.44 15.77
N VAL A 113 17.22 7.67 16.82
CA VAL A 113 16.22 6.84 17.50
C VAL A 113 15.59 7.71 18.57
N GLU A 114 14.36 8.17 18.33
CA GLU A 114 13.51 8.70 19.41
C GLU A 114 12.76 7.52 20.02
N GLU A 115 12.94 7.28 21.32
CA GLU A 115 12.01 6.43 22.07
C GLU A 115 10.71 7.22 22.25
N LEU A 116 9.61 6.70 21.69
CA LEU A 116 8.25 7.23 21.80
C LEU A 116 7.41 6.38 22.75
#